data_AF-A0A9K3GVA3-F1
#
_entry.id   AF-A0A9K3GVA3-F1
#
_cell.length_a   1.000
_cell.length_b   1.000
_cell.length_c   1.000
_cell.angle_alpha   90.00
_cell.angle_beta   90.00
_cell.angle_gamma   90.00
#
_symmetry.space_group_name_H-M   'P 1'
#
loop_
_entity.id
_entity.type
_entity.pdbx_description
1 polymer ?
#
loop_
_entity_poly.entity_id
_entity_poly.type
_entity_poly.pdbx_seq_one_letter_code
_entity_poly.pdbx_strand_id
1 'polypeptide(L)'
;MFKSVNHLMDVGESDYDKVGNRSGIISWGFDHDRHNWWIKRKVSPVEWYKNTTQFHTFTKVDSTILSNSPYVDDKPGGRGYLFFERLKRKVARGFPSMHTAESIVTPAPGIRVPRTNKRMKTVSWSPTDKGKTIMLVKKIPNGTLKTMYFWAYDETLGQAVIVCDGDVNYRLTDPVDLLNLDRVNLEALAQNQIRSTEKYEEIAKCWTVTYCWSSSY
;
A
#
# COMPACT_ATOMS: atom_id res chain seq x y z
N MET A 1 3.55 7.43 -31.98
CA MET A 1 2.99 6.59 -30.90
C MET A 1 4.15 5.91 -30.21
N PHE A 2 4.70 6.47 -29.12
CA PHE A 2 5.81 5.85 -28.40
C PHE A 2 5.24 4.70 -27.55
N LYS A 3 5.69 3.47 -27.79
CA LYS A 3 5.45 2.34 -26.86
C LYS A 3 6.08 2.72 -25.53
N SER A 4 5.30 2.85 -24.45
CA SER A 4 5.90 2.96 -23.12
C SER A 4 6.67 1.67 -22.85
N VAL A 5 7.96 1.80 -22.56
CA VAL A 5 8.73 0.67 -22.05
C VAL A 5 8.24 0.48 -20.61
N ASN A 6 7.45 -0.55 -20.40
CA ASN A 6 6.95 -0.89 -19.06
C ASN A 6 8.05 -1.69 -18.37
N HIS A 7 8.76 -1.06 -17.43
CA HIS A 7 9.74 -1.74 -16.60
C HIS A 7 9.02 -2.52 -15.49
N LEU A 8 9.43 -3.77 -15.27
CA LEU A 8 8.98 -4.57 -14.14
C LEU A 8 10.02 -4.49 -13.02
N MET A 9 9.54 -4.29 -11.80
CA MET A 9 10.36 -4.29 -10.60
C MET A 9 9.95 -5.46 -9.70
N ASP A 10 10.94 -6.21 -9.23
CA ASP A 10 10.77 -7.18 -8.15
C ASP A 10 10.70 -6.42 -6.82
N VAL A 11 9.66 -6.68 -6.03
CA VAL A 11 9.44 -6.04 -4.73
C VAL A 11 10.18 -6.80 -3.60
N GLY A 12 10.81 -7.93 -3.94
CA GLY A 12 11.60 -8.76 -3.03
C GLY A 12 10.76 -9.65 -2.12
N GLU A 13 11.44 -10.47 -1.31
CA GLU A 13 10.81 -11.26 -0.26
C GLU A 13 10.93 -10.56 1.09
N SER A 14 9.84 -10.60 1.86
CA SER A 14 9.74 -10.08 3.21
C SER A 14 9.36 -11.19 4.18
N ASP A 15 9.56 -10.99 5.48
CA ASP A 15 9.06 -11.92 6.50
C ASP A 15 7.54 -12.11 6.41
N TYR A 16 6.83 -11.11 5.88
CA TYR A 16 5.38 -11.17 5.66
C TYR A 16 4.95 -12.09 4.51
N ASP A 17 5.89 -12.58 3.71
CA ASP A 17 5.65 -13.65 2.73
C ASP A 17 5.63 -15.03 3.38
N LYS A 18 6.15 -15.14 4.61
CA LYS A 18 6.16 -16.38 5.41
C LYS A 18 5.07 -16.38 6.49
N VAL A 19 4.68 -15.20 6.98
CA VAL A 19 3.61 -15.03 7.97
C VAL A 19 2.72 -13.83 7.62
N GLY A 20 1.40 -13.96 7.75
CA GLY A 20 0.47 -12.87 7.42
C GLY A 20 0.74 -11.59 8.22
N ASN A 21 0.68 -10.44 7.54
CA ASN A 21 0.99 -9.13 8.11
C ASN A 21 -0.15 -8.62 9.02
N ARG A 22 0.20 -8.28 10.27
CA ARG A 22 -0.75 -7.85 11.32
C ARG A 22 -0.68 -6.36 11.65
N SER A 23 0.15 -5.58 10.95
CA SER A 23 0.37 -4.17 11.31
C SER A 23 -0.86 -3.28 11.13
N GLY A 24 -1.95 -3.83 10.58
CA GLY A 24 -3.23 -3.15 10.40
C GLY A 24 -3.25 -2.33 9.11
N ILE A 25 -4.37 -2.39 8.40
CA ILE A 25 -4.58 -1.72 7.12
C ILE A 25 -4.99 -0.27 7.39
N ILE A 26 -4.28 0.70 6.80
CA ILE A 26 -4.60 2.13 6.93
C ILE A 26 -5.37 2.66 5.74
N SER A 27 -5.09 2.16 4.54
CA SER A 27 -5.75 2.58 3.31
C SER A 27 -5.51 1.52 2.23
N TRP A 28 -6.29 1.61 1.17
CA TRP A 28 -6.13 0.77 0.01
C TRP A 28 -6.79 1.43 -1.19
N GLY A 29 -6.50 0.89 -2.38
CA GLY A 29 -7.05 1.44 -3.59
C GLY A 29 -6.89 0.55 -4.79
N PHE A 30 -7.26 1.09 -5.94
CA PHE A 30 -6.97 0.50 -7.24
C PHE A 30 -6.18 1.50 -8.08
N ASP A 31 -5.04 1.06 -8.61
CA ASP A 31 -4.23 1.85 -9.53
C ASP A 31 -4.61 1.46 -10.96
N HIS A 32 -5.26 2.37 -11.67
CA HIS A 32 -5.76 2.11 -13.02
C HIS A 32 -4.66 1.98 -14.06
N ASP A 33 -3.49 2.57 -13.86
CA ASP A 33 -2.40 2.45 -14.80
C ASP A 33 -1.68 1.11 -14.63
N ARG A 34 -1.60 0.61 -13.38
CA ARG A 34 -1.03 -0.71 -13.06
C ARG A 34 -2.01 -1.85 -13.22
N HIS A 35 -3.31 -1.55 -13.27
CA HIS A 35 -4.40 -2.51 -13.18
C HIS A 35 -4.35 -3.42 -11.94
N ASN A 36 -3.84 -2.90 -10.82
CA ASN A 36 -3.66 -3.63 -9.58
C ASN A 36 -4.32 -2.91 -8.41
N TRP A 37 -4.81 -3.69 -7.44
CA TRP A 37 -5.11 -3.18 -6.12
C TRP A 37 -3.81 -2.98 -5.34
N TRP A 38 -3.81 -1.98 -4.48
CA TRP A 38 -2.75 -1.75 -3.53
C TRP A 38 -3.32 -1.63 -2.13
N ILE A 39 -2.56 -2.07 -1.13
CA ILE A 39 -2.92 -1.97 0.28
C ILE A 39 -1.73 -1.39 1.03
N LYS A 40 -1.99 -0.32 1.79
CA LYS A 40 -1.01 0.23 2.71
C LYS A 40 -1.38 -0.19 4.13
N ARG A 41 -0.43 -0.82 4.82
CA ARG A 41 -0.51 -1.11 6.25
C ARG A 41 0.38 -0.17 7.04
N LYS A 42 0.17 -0.11 8.37
CA LYS A 42 0.92 0.82 9.25
C LYS A 42 2.43 0.62 9.18
N VAL A 43 2.86 -0.64 9.15
CA VAL A 43 4.27 -1.03 9.19
C VAL A 43 4.48 -2.11 8.14
N SER A 44 4.62 -1.67 6.88
CA SER A 44 5.14 -2.47 5.77
C SER A 44 5.28 -1.61 4.50
N PRO A 45 6.03 -2.10 3.49
CA PRO A 45 5.87 -1.68 2.11
C PRO A 45 4.42 -1.81 1.64
N VAL A 46 4.11 -1.17 0.51
CA VAL A 46 2.81 -1.31 -0.15
C VAL A 46 2.67 -2.73 -0.67
N GLU A 47 1.53 -3.35 -0.39
CA GLU A 47 1.18 -4.68 -0.89
C GLU A 47 0.37 -4.53 -2.18
N TRP A 48 0.70 -5.30 -3.21
CA TRP A 48 0.05 -5.22 -4.51
C TRP A 48 -0.70 -6.50 -4.84
N TYR A 49 -1.90 -6.39 -5.42
CA TYR A 49 -2.75 -7.53 -5.79
C TYR A 49 -3.29 -7.33 -7.20
N LYS A 50 -3.11 -8.32 -8.07
CA LYS A 50 -3.52 -8.28 -9.48
C LYS A 50 -4.98 -8.67 -9.68
N ASN A 51 -5.49 -9.56 -8.81
CA ASN A 51 -6.80 -10.21 -8.98
C ASN A 51 -7.60 -10.22 -7.67
N THR A 52 -8.93 -10.11 -7.78
CA THR A 52 -9.84 -10.16 -6.63
C THR A 52 -9.79 -11.49 -5.89
N THR A 53 -9.40 -12.59 -6.56
CA THR A 53 -9.28 -13.92 -5.95
C THR A 53 -8.14 -13.99 -4.94
N GLN A 54 -7.12 -13.14 -5.06
CA GLN A 54 -6.01 -13.09 -4.10
C GLN A 54 -6.49 -12.62 -2.72
N PHE A 55 -7.57 -11.83 -2.67
CA PHE A 55 -8.23 -11.47 -1.41
C PHE A 55 -8.90 -12.66 -0.72
N HIS A 56 -8.98 -13.85 -1.34
CA HIS A 56 -9.46 -15.06 -0.65
C HIS A 56 -8.45 -15.57 0.39
N THR A 57 -7.18 -15.16 0.31
CA THR A 57 -6.17 -15.44 1.35
C THR A 57 -6.28 -14.49 2.54
N PHE A 58 -7.18 -13.50 2.49
CA PHE A 58 -7.41 -12.59 3.62
C PHE A 58 -8.28 -13.28 4.64
N THR A 59 -7.99 -13.04 5.92
CA THR A 59 -8.90 -13.46 6.98
C THR A 59 -10.18 -12.63 6.95
N LYS A 60 -11.24 -13.13 7.62
CA LYS A 60 -12.46 -12.32 7.85
C LYS A 60 -12.15 -11.01 8.55
N VAL A 61 -11.18 -11.03 9.48
CA VAL A 61 -10.72 -9.83 10.20
C VAL A 61 -10.09 -8.85 9.22
N ASP A 62 -9.11 -9.28 8.42
CA ASP A 62 -8.47 -8.40 7.44
C ASP A 62 -9.48 -7.84 6.44
N SER A 63 -10.37 -8.67 5.90
CA SER A 63 -11.40 -8.25 4.93
C SER A 63 -12.37 -7.22 5.53
N THR A 64 -12.70 -7.38 6.81
CA THR A 64 -13.55 -6.42 7.54
C THR A 64 -12.82 -5.10 7.74
N ILE A 65 -11.57 -5.13 8.19
CA ILE A 65 -10.75 -3.92 8.36
C ILE A 65 -10.61 -3.22 7.01
N LEU A 66 -10.19 -3.94 5.97
CA LEU A 66 -10.06 -3.43 4.61
C LEU A 66 -11.34 -2.73 4.14
N SER A 67 -12.51 -3.32 4.35
CA SER A 67 -13.80 -2.72 3.93
C SER A 67 -14.15 -1.39 4.62
N ASN A 68 -13.59 -1.17 5.82
CA ASN A 68 -13.81 0.01 6.64
C ASN A 68 -12.66 1.03 6.54
N SER A 69 -11.50 0.64 6.00
CA SER A 69 -10.39 1.53 5.73
C SER A 69 -10.69 2.48 4.56
N PRO A 70 -10.11 3.70 4.55
CA PRO A 70 -10.12 4.60 3.41
C PRO A 70 -9.81 3.89 2.09
N TYR A 71 -10.70 4.10 1.10
CA TYR A 71 -10.57 3.59 -0.25
C TYR A 71 -10.23 4.72 -1.22
N VAL A 72 -9.22 4.53 -2.06
CA VAL A 72 -8.74 5.52 -3.03
C VAL A 72 -8.82 4.92 -4.44
N ASP A 73 -9.43 5.66 -5.36
CA ASP A 73 -9.56 5.29 -6.77
C ASP A 73 -9.61 6.58 -7.60
N ASP A 74 -8.73 6.70 -8.60
CA ASP A 74 -8.66 7.85 -9.50
C ASP A 74 -9.77 7.85 -10.57
N LYS A 75 -10.49 6.74 -10.74
CA LYS A 75 -11.60 6.62 -11.69
C LYS A 75 -12.84 5.99 -11.02
N PRO A 76 -13.74 6.82 -10.46
CA PRO A 76 -14.94 6.32 -9.79
C PRO A 76 -15.78 5.46 -10.74
N GLY A 77 -16.31 4.34 -10.22
CA GLY A 77 -17.12 3.39 -10.99
C GLY A 77 -16.33 2.30 -11.74
N GLY A 78 -15.00 2.31 -11.66
CA GLY A 78 -14.15 1.29 -12.25
C GLY A 78 -14.18 -0.07 -11.56
N ARG A 79 -13.38 -1.03 -12.09
CA ARG A 79 -13.22 -2.39 -11.54
C ARG A 79 -12.84 -2.38 -10.05
N GLY A 80 -11.99 -1.44 -9.64
CA GLY A 80 -11.61 -1.22 -8.26
C GLY A 80 -12.81 -0.93 -7.38
N TYR A 81 -13.54 0.14 -7.69
CA TYR A 81 -14.75 0.55 -6.97
C TYR A 81 -15.83 -0.54 -6.92
N LEU A 82 -16.06 -1.27 -8.01
CA LEU A 82 -17.01 -2.39 -8.02
C LEU A 82 -16.62 -3.51 -7.04
N PHE A 83 -15.33 -3.79 -6.91
CA PHE A 83 -14.83 -4.74 -5.93
C PHE A 83 -15.00 -4.21 -4.49
N PHE A 84 -14.71 -2.93 -4.26
CA PHE A 84 -14.95 -2.27 -2.96
C PHE A 84 -16.41 -2.39 -2.51
N GLU A 85 -17.36 -2.06 -3.37
CA GLU A 85 -18.80 -2.19 -3.09
C GLU A 85 -19.22 -3.65 -2.87
N ARG A 86 -18.64 -4.59 -3.61
CA ARG A 86 -18.85 -6.02 -3.36
C ARG A 86 -18.32 -6.42 -1.98
N LEU A 87 -17.11 -6.00 -1.61
CA LEU A 87 -16.50 -6.31 -0.32
C LEU A 87 -17.36 -5.79 0.82
N LYS A 88 -17.78 -4.52 0.79
CA LYS A 88 -18.68 -3.92 1.79
C LYS A 88 -19.96 -4.73 1.97
N ARG A 89 -20.62 -5.11 0.87
CA ARG A 89 -21.83 -5.95 0.92
C ARG A 89 -21.57 -7.34 1.52
N LYS A 90 -20.39 -7.93 1.26
CA LYS A 90 -20.02 -9.24 1.84
C LYS A 90 -19.78 -9.12 3.34
N VAL A 91 -19.08 -8.08 3.79
CA VAL A 91 -18.84 -7.83 5.22
C VAL A 91 -20.16 -7.61 5.96
N ALA A 92 -21.04 -6.74 5.44
CA ALA A 92 -22.34 -6.45 6.06
C ALA A 92 -23.25 -7.69 6.20
N ARG A 93 -23.06 -8.71 5.34
CA ARG A 93 -23.83 -9.96 5.35
C ARG A 93 -23.10 -11.14 6.02
N GLY A 94 -21.94 -10.92 6.63
CA GLY A 94 -21.17 -11.97 7.29
C GLY A 94 -20.47 -12.96 6.34
N PHE A 95 -20.04 -12.50 5.16
CA PHE A 95 -19.28 -13.26 4.15
C PHE A 95 -20.01 -14.49 3.56
N PRO A 96 -21.28 -14.40 3.12
CA PRO A 96 -22.07 -15.58 2.77
C PRO A 96 -21.54 -16.38 1.55
N SER A 97 -20.71 -15.77 0.71
CA SER A 97 -20.16 -16.45 -0.48
C SER A 97 -18.76 -15.93 -0.87
N MET A 98 -18.07 -15.25 0.04
CA MET A 98 -16.70 -14.78 -0.21
C MET A 98 -15.78 -15.67 0.60
N HIS A 99 -14.87 -16.36 -0.09
CA HIS A 99 -13.86 -17.17 0.58
C HIS A 99 -12.93 -16.26 1.38
N THR A 100 -12.55 -16.71 2.58
CA THR A 100 -11.57 -16.05 3.46
C THR A 100 -10.69 -17.11 4.08
N ALA A 101 -9.43 -16.79 4.32
CA ALA A 101 -8.55 -17.65 5.11
C ALA A 101 -8.99 -17.71 6.57
N GLU A 102 -8.69 -18.82 7.24
CA GLU A 102 -8.84 -18.93 8.68
C GLU A 102 -7.58 -18.44 9.39
N SER A 103 -7.76 -17.84 10.57
CA SER A 103 -6.65 -17.61 11.48
C SER A 103 -6.26 -18.92 12.15
N ILE A 104 -4.96 -19.19 12.23
CA ILE A 104 -4.43 -20.34 12.95
C ILE A 104 -4.35 -19.98 14.43
N VAL A 105 -4.90 -20.82 15.31
CA VAL A 105 -4.90 -20.56 16.76
C VAL A 105 -4.21 -21.71 17.48
N THR A 106 -3.06 -21.44 18.08
CA THR A 106 -2.27 -22.43 18.82
C THR A 106 -2.19 -22.07 20.31
N PRO A 107 -2.25 -23.05 21.23
CA PRO A 107 -1.99 -22.78 22.65
C PRO A 107 -0.54 -22.31 22.85
N ALA A 108 -0.35 -21.23 23.60
CA ALA A 108 0.98 -20.76 23.99
C ALA A 108 1.62 -21.77 24.97
N PRO A 109 2.86 -22.23 24.71
CA PRO A 109 3.55 -23.15 25.62
C PRO A 109 3.80 -22.47 26.97
N GLY A 110 3.41 -23.13 28.07
CA GLY A 110 3.73 -22.70 29.44
C GLY A 110 3.02 -21.44 29.96
N ILE A 111 2.36 -20.65 29.11
CA ILE A 111 1.74 -19.38 29.52
C ILE A 111 0.26 -19.59 29.85
N ARG A 112 -0.12 -19.29 31.10
CA ARG A 112 -1.51 -19.26 31.56
C ARG A 112 -1.89 -17.88 32.05
N VAL A 113 -3.12 -17.47 31.77
CA VAL A 113 -3.68 -16.21 32.27
C VAL A 113 -3.95 -16.37 33.77
N PRO A 114 -3.31 -15.60 34.67
CA PRO A 114 -3.38 -15.82 36.12
C PRO A 114 -4.81 -15.85 36.67
N ARG A 115 -5.67 -14.94 36.19
CA ARG A 115 -7.06 -14.79 36.66
C ARG A 115 -8.00 -15.91 36.25
N THR A 116 -7.72 -16.60 35.14
CA THR A 116 -8.64 -17.62 34.58
C THR A 116 -8.04 -19.01 34.55
N ASN A 117 -6.74 -19.14 34.85
CA ASN A 117 -5.95 -20.36 34.69
C ASN A 117 -6.04 -21.00 33.29
N LYS A 118 -6.55 -20.26 32.29
CA LYS A 118 -6.65 -20.73 30.90
C LYS A 118 -5.30 -20.53 30.20
N ARG A 119 -4.91 -21.50 29.36
CA ARG A 119 -3.73 -21.33 28.50
C ARG A 119 -3.96 -20.15 27.56
N MET A 120 -2.96 -19.29 27.48
CA MET A 120 -2.96 -18.22 26.49
C MET A 120 -2.96 -18.84 25.10
N LYS A 121 -3.58 -18.16 24.13
CA LYS A 121 -3.62 -18.61 22.74
C LYS A 121 -2.83 -17.63 21.88
N THR A 122 -1.99 -18.17 21.02
CA THR A 122 -1.33 -17.42 19.96
C THR A 122 -2.18 -17.54 18.70
N VAL A 123 -2.53 -16.40 18.12
CA VAL A 123 -3.18 -16.35 16.80
C VAL A 123 -2.12 -16.07 15.77
N SER A 124 -2.11 -16.82 14.67
CA SER A 124 -1.31 -16.56 13.48
C SER A 124 -2.16 -16.47 12.22
N TRP A 125 -1.62 -15.77 11.24
CA TRP A 125 -2.26 -15.51 9.96
C TRP A 125 -1.38 -16.15 8.89
N SER A 126 -2.00 -16.84 7.96
CA SER A 126 -1.31 -17.35 6.77
C SER A 126 -0.80 -16.18 5.92
N PRO A 127 0.27 -16.37 5.14
CA PRO A 127 0.69 -15.41 4.14
C PRO A 127 -0.44 -15.04 3.20
N THR A 128 -0.45 -13.79 2.77
CA THR A 128 -1.36 -13.31 1.73
C THR A 128 -0.75 -13.54 0.35
N ASP A 129 -1.56 -13.85 -0.65
CA ASP A 129 -1.13 -14.00 -2.05
C ASP A 129 -0.92 -12.62 -2.71
N LYS A 130 0.01 -11.83 -2.17
CA LYS A 130 0.40 -10.53 -2.74
C LYS A 130 1.35 -10.75 -3.92
N GLY A 131 1.29 -9.86 -4.90
CA GLY A 131 2.19 -9.85 -6.04
C GLY A 131 3.62 -9.49 -5.63
N LYS A 132 4.59 -10.25 -6.15
CA LYS A 132 6.03 -10.00 -5.99
C LYS A 132 6.63 -9.11 -7.07
N THR A 133 5.85 -8.80 -8.11
CA THR A 133 6.28 -7.96 -9.23
C THR A 133 5.27 -6.86 -9.50
N ILE A 134 5.77 -5.65 -9.70
CA ILE A 134 4.97 -4.48 -10.06
C ILE A 134 5.49 -3.86 -11.34
N MET A 135 4.57 -3.25 -12.09
CA MET A 135 4.90 -2.41 -13.22
C MET A 135 5.26 -1.01 -12.69
N LEU A 136 6.41 -0.50 -13.11
CA LEU A 136 6.74 0.90 -12.88
C LEU A 136 5.95 1.75 -13.87
N VAL A 137 5.13 2.65 -13.36
CA VAL A 137 4.31 3.56 -14.18
C VAL A 137 4.81 4.98 -14.00
N LYS A 138 4.81 5.75 -15.08
CA LYS A 138 5.12 7.17 -15.04
C LYS A 138 3.90 7.97 -14.57
N LYS A 139 3.87 8.30 -13.27
CA LYS A 139 2.75 9.04 -12.64
C LYS A 139 2.84 10.56 -12.80
N ILE A 140 4.05 11.09 -13.00
CA ILE A 140 4.30 12.53 -13.12
C ILE A 140 4.96 12.80 -14.48
N PRO A 141 4.43 13.74 -15.29
CA PRO A 141 5.08 14.12 -16.53
C PRO A 141 6.44 14.79 -16.30
N ASN A 142 7.31 14.79 -17.32
CA ASN A 142 8.67 15.30 -17.15
C ASN A 142 8.69 16.80 -16.86
N GLY A 143 9.58 17.22 -15.98
CA GLY A 143 9.81 18.63 -15.64
C GLY A 143 8.61 19.37 -15.05
N THR A 144 7.56 18.66 -14.62
CA THR A 144 6.34 19.29 -14.09
C THR A 144 6.50 19.74 -12.65
N LEU A 145 7.48 19.21 -11.90
CA LEU A 145 7.73 19.60 -10.52
C LEU A 145 8.57 20.87 -10.37
N LYS A 146 8.85 21.59 -11.46
CA LYS A 146 9.53 22.90 -11.41
C LYS A 146 8.77 23.96 -10.61
N THR A 147 7.44 23.84 -10.60
CA THR A 147 6.53 24.72 -9.87
C THR A 147 6.00 24.06 -8.59
N MET A 148 6.76 23.11 -8.03
CA MET A 148 6.36 22.46 -6.78
C MET A 148 6.48 23.44 -5.61
N TYR A 149 5.39 23.59 -4.85
CA TYR A 149 5.39 24.35 -3.59
C TYR A 149 5.92 23.51 -2.44
N PHE A 150 5.36 22.31 -2.29
CA PHE A 150 5.77 21.35 -1.29
C PHE A 150 5.28 19.97 -1.66
N TRP A 151 5.81 18.99 -0.93
CA TRP A 151 5.28 17.66 -0.90
C TRP A 151 5.30 17.14 0.54
N ALA A 152 4.33 16.29 0.84
CA ALA A 152 4.07 15.83 2.19
C ALA A 152 3.65 14.36 2.18
N TYR A 153 3.94 13.68 3.28
CA TYR A 153 3.42 12.36 3.55
C TYR A 153 2.00 12.48 4.12
N ASP A 154 1.02 11.99 3.38
CA ASP A 154 -0.38 11.88 3.81
C ASP A 154 -0.50 10.65 4.71
N GLU A 155 -0.53 10.87 6.02
CA GLU A 155 -0.54 9.82 7.04
C GLU A 155 -1.84 9.01 7.05
N THR A 156 -2.93 9.60 6.57
CA THR A 156 -4.24 8.94 6.52
C THR A 156 -4.25 7.90 5.41
N LEU A 157 -3.64 8.24 4.27
CA LEU A 157 -3.59 7.37 3.10
C LEU A 157 -2.27 6.62 2.95
N GLY A 158 -1.25 6.99 3.71
CA GLY A 158 0.12 6.48 3.60
C GLY A 158 0.75 6.68 2.24
N GLN A 159 0.48 7.82 1.61
CA GLN A 159 0.92 8.21 0.27
C GLN A 159 1.77 9.48 0.33
N ALA A 160 2.56 9.76 -0.71
CA ALA A 160 3.16 11.08 -0.89
C ALA A 160 2.25 11.95 -1.77
N VAL A 161 2.00 13.18 -1.32
CA VAL A 161 1.22 14.19 -2.05
C VAL A 161 2.17 15.30 -2.44
N ILE A 162 2.13 15.70 -3.72
CA ILE A 162 2.94 16.78 -4.27
C ILE A 162 1.99 17.86 -4.77
N VAL A 163 2.21 19.09 -4.30
CA VAL A 163 1.39 20.26 -4.63
C VAL A 163 2.21 21.20 -5.50
N CYS A 164 1.70 21.49 -6.69
CA CYS A 164 2.31 22.39 -7.67
C CYS A 164 1.51 23.68 -7.85
N ASP A 165 2.05 24.65 -8.59
CA ASP A 165 1.30 25.83 -9.04
C ASP A 165 0.08 25.46 -9.90
N GLY A 166 -0.99 26.25 -9.74
CA GLY A 166 -2.32 25.91 -10.26
C GLY A 166 -2.91 24.72 -9.50
N ASP A 167 -4.17 24.37 -9.73
CA ASP A 167 -4.84 23.27 -8.99
C ASP A 167 -4.30 21.86 -9.33
N VAL A 168 -3.02 21.76 -9.71
CA VAL A 168 -2.32 20.55 -10.10
C VAL A 168 -1.70 19.90 -8.87
N ASN A 169 -2.17 18.68 -8.58
CA ASN A 169 -1.69 17.87 -7.48
C ASN A 169 -1.36 16.47 -7.96
N TYR A 170 -0.23 15.91 -7.51
CA TYR A 170 0.17 14.55 -7.79
C TYR A 170 0.15 13.71 -6.52
N ARG A 171 -0.18 12.42 -6.67
CA ARG A 171 -0.10 11.43 -5.60
C ARG A 171 0.76 10.26 -6.04
N LEU A 172 1.74 9.92 -5.21
CA LEU A 172 2.54 8.72 -5.36
C LEU A 172 2.08 7.72 -4.30
N THR A 173 1.86 6.48 -4.72
CA THR A 173 1.30 5.42 -3.87
C THR A 173 2.41 4.64 -3.18
N ASP A 174 3.54 4.46 -3.87
CA ASP A 174 4.65 3.64 -3.41
C ASP A 174 5.98 4.40 -3.67
N PRO A 175 6.96 4.41 -2.75
CA PRO A 175 8.27 5.03 -2.98
C PRO A 175 8.96 4.60 -4.27
N VAL A 176 8.68 3.39 -4.78
CA VAL A 176 9.18 2.92 -6.09
C VAL A 176 8.67 3.74 -7.27
N ASP A 177 7.58 4.50 -7.11
CA ASP A 177 7.08 5.43 -8.12
C ASP A 177 8.12 6.51 -8.48
N LEU A 178 9.02 6.83 -7.55
CA LEU A 178 10.10 7.80 -7.76
C LEU A 178 11.10 7.35 -8.82
N LEU A 179 11.28 6.05 -9.02
CA LEU A 179 12.26 5.48 -9.96
C LEU A 179 11.95 5.82 -11.43
N ASN A 180 10.71 6.24 -11.72
CA ASN A 180 10.27 6.60 -13.06
C ASN A 180 10.24 8.12 -13.32
N LEU A 181 10.69 8.92 -12.35
CA LEU A 181 10.80 10.36 -12.52
C LEU A 181 12.04 10.72 -13.31
N ASP A 182 11.93 11.76 -14.14
CA ASP A 182 13.10 12.35 -14.78
C ASP A 182 13.94 13.12 -13.77
N ARG A 183 15.22 13.29 -14.11
CA ARG A 183 16.21 13.96 -13.27
C ARG A 183 15.75 15.33 -12.76
N VAL A 184 15.08 16.13 -13.60
CA VAL A 184 14.61 17.48 -13.21
C VAL A 184 13.57 17.39 -12.09
N ASN A 185 12.63 16.45 -12.18
CA ASN A 185 11.64 16.23 -11.13
C ASN A 185 12.29 15.68 -9.85
N LEU A 186 13.25 14.76 -9.96
CA LEU A 186 14.00 14.23 -8.82
C LEU A 186 14.81 15.33 -8.10
N GLU A 187 15.46 16.21 -8.84
CA GLU A 187 16.20 17.35 -8.27
C GLU A 187 15.25 18.30 -7.51
N ALA A 188 14.05 18.57 -8.06
CA ALA A 188 13.05 19.38 -7.36
C ALA A 188 12.59 18.73 -6.05
N LEU A 189 12.36 17.41 -6.04
CA LEU A 189 12.04 16.67 -4.83
C LEU A 189 13.20 16.65 -3.83
N ALA A 190 14.45 16.50 -4.28
CA ALA A 190 15.61 16.48 -3.41
C ALA A 190 15.87 17.84 -2.74
N GLN A 191 15.60 18.95 -3.43
CA GLN A 191 15.75 20.30 -2.90
C GLN A 191 14.70 20.66 -1.83
N ASN A 192 13.60 19.91 -1.77
CA ASN A 192 12.51 20.15 -0.82
C ASN A 192 12.36 18.93 0.08
N GLN A 193 12.62 19.01 1.38
CA GLN A 193 12.38 17.86 2.24
C GLN A 193 10.88 17.50 2.29
N ILE A 194 10.55 16.21 2.20
CA ILE A 194 9.17 15.74 2.39
C ILE A 194 8.70 16.12 3.79
N ARG A 195 7.50 16.71 3.88
CA ARG A 195 6.91 17.10 5.16
C ARG A 195 6.14 15.94 5.78
N SER A 196 6.30 15.71 7.08
CA SER A 196 5.54 14.72 7.86
C SER A 196 5.43 15.16 9.32
N THR A 197 4.49 14.60 10.09
CA THR A 197 4.55 14.77 11.55
C THR A 197 5.66 13.90 12.14
N GLU A 198 6.14 14.27 13.32
CA GLU A 198 7.24 13.60 14.05
C GLU A 198 7.07 12.06 14.11
N LYS A 199 5.83 11.62 14.33
CA LYS A 199 5.49 10.19 14.42
C LYS A 199 5.77 9.40 13.13
N TYR A 200 5.73 10.06 11.98
CA TYR A 200 5.84 9.42 10.66
C TYR A 200 7.11 9.81 9.90
N GLU A 201 8.04 10.54 10.52
CA GLU A 201 9.30 10.93 9.88
C GLU A 201 10.09 9.73 9.35
N GLU A 202 10.23 8.66 10.13
CA GLU A 202 10.94 7.46 9.69
C GLU A 202 10.28 6.78 8.48
N ILE A 203 8.95 6.81 8.40
CA ILE A 203 8.22 6.27 7.25
C ILE A 203 8.35 7.20 6.04
N ALA A 204 8.31 8.52 6.28
CA ALA A 204 8.47 9.53 5.25
C ALA A 204 9.89 9.49 4.63
N LYS A 205 10.93 9.17 5.41
CA LYS A 205 12.31 9.00 4.92
C LYS A 205 12.46 7.94 3.84
N CYS A 206 11.59 6.92 3.80
CA CYS A 206 11.62 5.95 2.70
C CYS A 206 11.39 6.59 1.33
N TRP A 207 10.70 7.73 1.27
CA TRP A 207 10.49 8.52 0.05
C TRP A 207 11.70 9.38 -0.32
N THR A 208 12.66 9.55 0.59
CA THR A 208 13.86 10.34 0.34
C THR A 208 15.09 9.49 -0.01
N VAL A 209 15.10 8.21 0.41
CA VAL A 209 16.23 7.29 0.18
C VAL A 209 16.34 6.88 -1.30
N THR A 210 15.22 6.76 -2.01
CA THR A 210 15.17 6.19 -3.36
C THR A 210 15.92 7.01 -4.41
N TYR A 211 16.04 8.34 -4.26
CA TYR A 211 16.78 9.19 -5.23
C TYR A 211 18.26 9.42 -4.90
N CYS A 212 18.72 9.06 -3.70
CA CYS A 212 20.18 9.04 -3.42
C CYS A 212 20.90 7.96 -4.25
N TRP A 213 20.20 6.87 -4.60
CA TRP A 213 20.72 5.82 -5.47
C TRP A 213 20.74 6.22 -6.95
N SER A 214 19.74 6.95 -7.43
CA SER A 214 19.69 7.40 -8.83
C SER A 214 20.64 8.55 -9.15
N SER A 215 21.10 9.29 -8.14
CA SER A 215 22.07 10.40 -8.31
C SER A 215 23.52 9.93 -8.37
N SER A 216 23.73 8.62 -8.22
CA SER A 216 25.05 7.97 -8.20
C SER A 216 25.41 7.29 -9.53
N TYR A 217 24.62 7.52 -10.59
CA TYR A 217 24.85 7.02 -11.96
C TYR A 217 24.87 8.16 -12.98
#